data_AF-A0A499VCW9-F1
#
_entry.id   AF-A0A499VCW9-F1
#
_cell.length_a   1.000
_cell.length_b   1.000
_cell.length_c   1.000
_cell.angle_alpha   90.00
_cell.angle_beta   90.00
_cell.angle_gamma   90.00
#
_symmetry.space_group_name_H-M   'P 1'
#
loop_
_entity.id
_entity.type
_entity.pdbx_description
1 polymer ?
#
loop_
_entity_poly.entity_id
_entity_poly.type
_entity_poly.pdbx_seq_one_letter_code
_entity_poly.pdbx_strand_id
1 'polypeptide(L)' 'MSTPSSASLPIRHLTPRDLTACADLSEDRGWPREEHKWGLLLAAGKGYGIDDPKGVS' A
#
# COMPACT_ATOMS: atom_id res chain seq x y z
N MET A 1 11.11 16.49 -14.60
CA MET A 1 11.21 15.31 -13.71
C MET A 1 10.75 14.11 -14.49
N SER A 2 11.61 13.12 -14.69
CA SER A 2 11.23 11.87 -15.36
C SER A 2 10.51 11.00 -14.33
N THR A 3 9.22 10.75 -14.52
CA THR A 3 8.47 9.76 -13.75
C THR A 3 9.21 8.43 -13.89
N PRO A 4 9.66 7.78 -12.80
CA PRO A 4 10.24 6.45 -12.92
C PRO A 4 9.21 5.54 -13.57
N SER A 5 9.61 4.83 -14.62
CA SER A 5 8.74 3.86 -15.29
C SER A 5 8.37 2.79 -14.26
N SER A 6 7.11 2.78 -13.83
CA SER A 6 6.55 1.89 -12.80
C SER A 6 6.75 0.39 -13.11
N ALA A 7 7.13 0.08 -14.35
CA ALA A 7 7.38 -1.28 -14.85
C ALA A 7 8.52 -2.05 -14.15
N SER A 8 9.34 -1.40 -13.30
CA SER A 8 10.47 -2.07 -12.63
C SER A 8 10.36 -2.12 -11.11
N LEU A 9 9.25 -1.66 -10.52
CA LEU A 9 9.07 -1.69 -9.07
C LEU A 9 8.65 -3.10 -8.63
N PRO A 10 9.27 -3.65 -7.56
CA PRO A 10 8.94 -5.00 -7.10
C PRO A 10 7.51 -5.02 -6.55
N ILE A 11 6.70 -5.91 -7.11
CA ILE A 11 5.37 -6.22 -6.57
C ILE A 11 5.54 -7.29 -5.50
N ARG A 12 4.99 -7.05 -4.30
CA ARG A 12 4.99 -8.02 -3.21
C ARG A 12 3.58 -8.29 -2.69
N HIS A 13 3.39 -9.45 -2.08
CA HIS A 13 2.15 -9.74 -1.36
C HIS A 13 2.05 -8.87 -0.10
N LEU A 14 0.85 -8.35 0.15
CA LEU A 14 0.51 -7.70 1.40
C LEU A 14 0.07 -8.73 2.42
N THR A 15 0.46 -8.49 3.66
CA THR A 15 0.15 -9.32 4.83
C THR A 15 -0.52 -8.44 5.89
N PRO A 16 -1.13 -9.02 6.93
CA PRO A 16 -1.68 -8.24 8.03
C PRO A 16 -0.68 -7.30 8.74
N ARG A 17 0.64 -7.51 8.55
CA ARG A 17 1.67 -6.60 9.08
C ARG A 17 1.74 -5.27 8.32
N ASP A 18 1.20 -5.21 7.10
CA ASP A 18 1.21 -4.04 6.24
C ASP A 18 0.01 -3.11 6.48
N LEU A 19 -0.92 -3.48 7.37
CA LEU A 19 -2.16 -2.74 7.61
C LEU A 19 -1.94 -1.28 7.99
N THR A 20 -1.02 -1.04 8.92
CA THR A 20 -0.68 0.31 9.36
C THR A 20 -0.13 1.14 8.20
N ALA A 21 0.78 0.58 7.39
CA ALA A 21 1.33 1.28 6.24
C ALA A 21 0.28 1.56 5.15
N CYS A 22 -0.65 0.63 4.88
CA CYS A 22 -1.78 0.86 3.96
C CYS A 22 -2.73 1.95 4.47
N ALA A 23 -2.96 2.00 5.79
CA ALA A 23 -3.81 3.00 6.41
C ALA A 23 -3.15 4.39 6.41
N ASP A 24 -1.85 4.46 6.72
CA ASP A 24 -1.04 5.69 6.62
C ASP A 24 -1.06 6.25 5.19
N LEU A 25 -0.85 5.39 4.18
CA LEU A 25 -0.90 5.80 2.77
C LEU A 25 -2.29 6.27 2.36
N SER A 26 -3.35 5.65 2.88
CA SER A 26 -4.72 6.10 2.59
C SER A 26 -4.95 7.51 3.11
N GLU A 27 -4.51 7.77 4.35
CA GLU A 27 -4.62 9.07 5.01
C GLU A 27 -3.81 10.17 4.28
N ASP A 28 -2.58 9.86 3.86
CA ASP A 28 -1.74 10.75 3.04
C ASP A 28 -2.45 11.18 1.75
N ARG A 29 -3.27 10.29 1.17
CA ARG A 29 -4.07 10.55 -0.02
C ARG A 29 -5.44 11.16 0.26
N GLY A 30 -5.72 11.53 1.51
CA GLY A 30 -6.96 12.16 1.94
C GLY A 30 -8.13 11.19 2.13
N TRP A 31 -7.88 9.88 2.17
CA TRP A 31 -8.89 8.88 2.46
C TRP A 31 -8.97 8.62 3.98
N PRO A 32 -10.14 8.26 4.52
CA PRO A 32 -10.25 7.89 5.93
C PRO A 32 -9.34 6.71 6.29
N ARG A 33 -8.70 6.81 7.46
CA ARG A 33 -7.88 5.74 8.02
C ARG A 33 -8.76 4.59 8.51
N GLU A 34 -8.87 3.52 7.73
CA GLU A 34 -9.76 2.39 8.05
C GLU A 34 -9.01 1.05 8.14
N GLU A 35 -8.20 0.90 9.19
CA GLU A 35 -7.41 -0.32 9.47
C GLU A 35 -8.28 -1.59 9.55
N HIS A 36 -9.50 -1.49 10.07
CA HIS A 36 -10.44 -2.63 10.11
C HIS A 36 -10.88 -3.08 8.71
N LYS A 37 -11.09 -2.14 7.77
CA LYS A 37 -11.46 -2.48 6.39
C LYS A 37 -10.28 -3.09 5.65
N TRP A 38 -9.09 -2.53 5.85
CA TRP A 38 -7.86 -3.12 5.34
C TRP A 38 -7.64 -4.54 5.88
N GLY A 39 -7.87 -4.76 7.18
CA GLY A 39 -7.80 -6.06 7.83
C GLY A 39 -8.73 -7.08 7.18
N LEU A 40 -9.98 -6.69 6.94
CA LEU A 40 -10.96 -7.54 6.25
C LEU A 40 -10.53 -7.87 4.83
N LEU A 41 -10.06 -6.89 4.05
CA LEU A 41 -9.64 -7.09 2.66
C LEU A 41 -8.43 -8.03 2.55
N LEU A 42 -7.45 -7.90 3.44
CA LEU A 42 -6.26 -8.77 3.46
C LEU A 42 -6.56 -10.16 4.00
N ALA A 43 -7.57 -10.31 4.88
CA ALA A 43 -8.01 -11.61 5.36
C ALA A 43 -8.89 -12.35 4.34
N ALA A 44 -9.74 -11.62 3.61
CA ALA A 44 -10.69 -12.18 2.65
C ALA A 44 -10.10 -12.34 1.23
N GLY A 45 -8.96 -11.73 0.94
CA GLY A 45 -8.39 -11.66 -0.41
C GLY A 45 -6.87 -11.66 -0.44
N LYS A 46 -6.33 -11.54 -1.66
CA LYS A 46 -4.88 -11.46 -1.90
C LYS A 46 -4.53 -10.03 -2.29
N GLY A 47 -4.05 -9.25 -1.31
CA GLY A 47 -3.54 -7.90 -1.54
C GLY A 47 -2.12 -7.90 -2.08
N TYR A 48 -1.81 -6.94 -2.94
CA TYR A 48 -0.46 -6.71 -3.48
C TYR A 48 -0.08 -5.24 -3.32
N GLY A 49 1.19 -5.01 -2.99
CA GLY A 49 1.76 -3.68 -2.83
C GLY A 49 2.94 -3.49 -3.77
N ILE A 50 3.21 -2.22 -4.10
CA ILE A 50 4.39 -1.80 -4.82
C ILE A 50 5.16 -0.91 -3.86
N ASP A 51 6.37 -1.31 -3.49
CA ASP A 51 7.23 -0.44 -2.68
C ASP A 51 7.86 0.61 -3.61
N ASP A 52 7.66 1.89 -3.29
CA ASP A 52 8.42 2.97 -3.93
C ASP A 52 9.78 3.09 -3.20
N PRO A 53 10.91 2.77 -3.86
CA PRO A 53 12.22 2.78 -3.22
C PRO A 53 12.71 4.19 -2.88
N LYS A 54 12.02 5.25 -3.32
CA LYS A 54 12.33 6.63 -2.90
C LYS A 54 11.58 7.01 -1.62
N GLY A 55 10.62 6.20 -1.17
CA GLY A 55 9.92 6.38 0.11
C GLY A 55 9.14 7.67 0.24
N VAL A 56 8.88 8.37 -0.87
CA VAL A 56 8.16 9.64 -0.90
C VAL A 56 6.98 9.52 -1.86
N SER A 57 5.78 9.52 -1.28
CA SER A 57 4.61 10.07 -1.97
C SER A 57 4.59 11.58 -1.78
#